data_AF-A0A444YWP7-F1
#
_entry.id   AF-A0A444YWP7-F1
#
_cell.length_a   1.000
_cell.length_b   1.000
_cell.length_c   1.000
_cell.angle_alpha   90.00
_cell.angle_beta   90.00
_cell.angle_gamma   90.00
#
_symmetry.space_group_name_H-M   'P 1'
#
loop_
_entity.id
_entity.type
_entity.pdbx_description
1 polymer ?
#
loop_
_entity_poly.entity_id
_entity_poly.type
_entity_poly.pdbx_seq_one_letter_code
_entity_poly.pdbx_strand_id
1 'polypeptide(L)'
;MGQTGSECIAWLNQQPSNSVLFVTFGSGGTLTIKQQNELAWGLELSGQRFLWVVRAPSNGSASASFFNAGYNDGNNVGSYLPKGFVEKTQGRCKLVTSWAPQVEILRHPAMAAFLTHCGWNSLLESVTNGVPMIAWPLYAEQRMNAMMVDEEIGVGVKVKVGEGALVPREEVERVAKMVMVEGQKRNSIKQKAKELKQIKVQSTHCRLMDLLITHDLHLLSYGNINFKLLIRGKYSRDNIFIGR
;
A
#
# COMPACT_ATOMS: atom_id res chain seq x y z
N MET A 1 -0.62 -11.65 20.43
CA MET A 1 -1.00 -11.44 19.01
C MET A 1 -2.51 -11.25 18.99
N GLY A 2 -2.98 -10.03 18.71
CA GLY A 2 -4.37 -9.61 18.98
C GLY A 2 -5.39 -10.26 18.06
N GLN A 3 -6.61 -10.46 18.56
CA GLN A 3 -7.76 -11.12 17.92
C GLN A 3 -7.98 -10.72 16.45
N THR A 4 -7.71 -9.45 16.10
CA THR A 4 -7.87 -8.91 14.74
C THR A 4 -6.99 -9.60 13.70
N GLY A 5 -5.76 -9.99 14.04
CA GLY A 5 -4.85 -10.66 13.09
C GLY A 5 -5.32 -12.08 12.74
N SER A 6 -5.74 -12.84 13.75
CA SER A 6 -6.28 -14.19 13.56
C SER A 6 -7.56 -14.18 12.72
N GLU A 7 -8.44 -13.20 12.94
CA GLU A 7 -9.67 -13.04 12.16
C GLU A 7 -9.43 -12.69 10.68
N CYS A 8 -8.41 -11.88 10.37
CA CYS A 8 -8.06 -11.55 8.99
C CYS A 8 -7.68 -12.81 8.22
N ILE A 9 -6.77 -13.60 8.78
CA ILE A 9 -6.31 -14.84 8.16
C ILE A 9 -7.45 -15.86 8.05
N ALA A 10 -8.29 -16.00 9.08
CA ALA A 10 -9.45 -16.88 9.04
C ALA A 10 -10.44 -16.51 7.93
N TRP A 11 -10.66 -15.21 7.68
CA TRP A 11 -11.49 -14.75 6.56
C TRP A 11 -10.82 -15.02 5.20
N LEU A 12 -9.51 -14.79 5.09
CA LEU A 12 -8.75 -15.04 3.87
C LEU A 12 -8.71 -16.52 3.48
N ASN A 13 -8.65 -17.43 4.46
CA ASN A 13 -8.71 -18.89 4.24
C ASN A 13 -9.98 -19.35 3.53
N GLN A 14 -11.07 -18.56 3.60
CA GLN A 14 -12.36 -18.87 2.98
C GLN A 14 -12.48 -18.29 1.57
N GLN A 15 -11.47 -17.55 1.09
CA GLN A 15 -11.52 -16.90 -0.21
C GLN A 15 -10.78 -17.74 -1.28
N PRO A 16 -11.22 -17.70 -2.54
CA PRO A 16 -10.47 -18.31 -3.63
C PRO A 16 -9.05 -17.74 -3.73
N SER A 17 -8.10 -18.55 -4.21
CA SER A 17 -6.74 -18.08 -4.51
C SER A 17 -6.77 -16.92 -5.50
N ASN A 18 -5.87 -15.94 -5.34
CA ASN A 18 -5.77 -14.76 -6.21
C ASN A 18 -7.10 -14.02 -6.42
N SER A 19 -7.90 -13.82 -5.37
CA SER A 19 -9.22 -13.18 -5.48
C SER A 19 -9.44 -11.94 -4.61
N VAL A 20 -8.52 -11.62 -3.69
CA VAL A 20 -8.71 -10.54 -2.71
C VAL A 20 -7.75 -9.38 -2.97
N LEU A 21 -8.31 -8.16 -2.96
CA LEU A 21 -7.57 -6.91 -2.92
C LEU A 21 -7.32 -6.51 -1.45
N PHE A 22 -6.06 -6.38 -1.04
CA PHE A 22 -5.73 -5.82 0.27
C PHE A 22 -5.61 -4.30 0.18
N VAL A 23 -6.20 -3.55 1.11
CA VAL A 23 -6.25 -2.08 1.10
C VAL A 23 -5.75 -1.54 2.43
N THR A 24 -4.64 -0.80 2.42
CA THR A 24 -4.15 -0.07 3.59
C THR A 24 -3.27 1.13 3.23
N PHE A 25 -3.34 2.17 4.06
CA PHE A 25 -2.44 3.35 3.96
C PHE A 25 -1.39 3.38 5.08
N GLY A 26 -1.16 2.24 5.74
CA GLY A 26 -0.19 2.13 6.81
C GLY A 26 -0.65 2.79 8.11
N SER A 27 0.30 3.02 9.03
CA SER A 27 -0.01 3.58 10.35
C SER A 27 -0.19 5.10 10.36
N GLY A 28 0.40 5.80 9.39
CA GLY A 28 0.39 7.26 9.30
C GLY A 28 -0.53 7.83 8.23
N GLY A 29 -0.98 7.02 7.28
CA GLY A 29 -1.86 7.46 6.22
C GLY A 29 -3.32 7.52 6.68
N THR A 30 -3.91 8.71 6.64
CA THR A 30 -5.36 8.88 6.74
C THR A 30 -5.90 9.61 5.52
N LEU A 31 -7.18 9.39 5.25
CA LEU A 31 -7.91 10.07 4.19
C LEU A 31 -8.85 11.11 4.81
N THR A 32 -9.24 12.10 4.02
CA THR A 32 -10.39 12.94 4.38
C THR A 32 -11.67 12.13 4.28
N ILE A 33 -12.73 12.57 4.97
CA ILE A 33 -14.07 11.93 4.88
C ILE A 33 -14.50 11.80 3.41
N LYS A 34 -14.32 12.87 2.63
CA LYS A 34 -14.66 12.89 1.20
C LYS A 34 -13.89 11.82 0.42
N GLN A 35 -12.57 11.72 0.61
CA GLN A 35 -11.75 10.76 -0.11
C GLN A 35 -12.01 9.31 0.33
N GLN A 36 -12.28 9.09 1.62
CA GLN A 36 -12.65 7.78 2.16
C GLN A 36 -14.00 7.30 1.60
N ASN A 37 -14.96 8.20 1.39
CA ASN A 37 -16.22 7.89 0.75
C ASN A 37 -16.06 7.49 -0.73
N GLU A 38 -15.20 8.20 -1.48
CA GLU A 38 -14.89 7.81 -2.88
C GLU A 38 -14.19 6.44 -2.95
N LEU A 39 -13.27 6.16 -2.03
CA LEU A 39 -12.64 4.84 -1.92
C LEU A 39 -13.66 3.74 -1.62
N ALA A 40 -14.55 3.96 -0.64
CA ALA A 40 -15.59 3.01 -0.29
C ALA A 40 -16.50 2.71 -1.49
N TRP A 41 -17.03 3.74 -2.15
CA TRP A 41 -17.91 3.53 -3.31
C TRP A 41 -17.19 2.92 -4.50
N GLY A 42 -15.92 3.27 -4.74
CA GLY A 42 -15.14 2.65 -5.80
C GLY A 42 -14.87 1.16 -5.57
N LEU A 43 -14.57 0.77 -4.33
CA LEU A 43 -14.44 -0.64 -3.95
C LEU A 43 -15.76 -1.39 -4.11
N GLU A 44 -16.87 -0.78 -3.72
CA GLU A 44 -18.22 -1.33 -3.90
C GLU A 44 -18.53 -1.57 -5.39
N LEU A 45 -18.36 -0.55 -6.23
CA LEU A 45 -18.58 -0.61 -7.69
C LEU A 45 -17.65 -1.61 -8.39
N SER A 46 -16.45 -1.84 -7.86
CA SER A 46 -15.49 -2.79 -8.46
C SER A 46 -16.02 -4.23 -8.50
N GLY A 47 -16.97 -4.57 -7.61
CA GLY A 47 -17.46 -5.94 -7.43
C GLY A 47 -16.45 -6.90 -6.81
N GLN A 48 -15.23 -6.44 -6.50
CA GLN A 48 -14.14 -7.29 -6.05
C GLN A 48 -14.25 -7.65 -4.57
N ARG A 49 -13.60 -8.74 -4.16
CA ARG A 49 -13.39 -9.04 -2.75
C ARG A 49 -12.24 -8.20 -2.22
N PHE A 50 -12.39 -7.64 -1.02
CA PHE A 50 -11.34 -6.82 -0.43
C PHE A 50 -11.24 -6.98 1.08
N LEU A 51 -10.01 -6.85 1.57
CA LEU A 51 -9.72 -6.67 2.99
C LEU A 51 -9.20 -5.26 3.18
N TRP A 52 -9.90 -4.44 3.95
CA TRP A 52 -9.55 -3.03 4.14
C TRP A 52 -9.27 -2.72 5.60
N VAL A 53 -8.05 -2.22 5.87
CA VAL A 53 -7.70 -1.59 7.14
C VAL A 53 -8.22 -0.15 7.13
N VAL A 54 -9.36 0.05 7.76
CA VAL A 54 -10.04 1.34 7.87
C VAL A 54 -9.45 2.14 9.02
N ARG A 55 -9.23 3.42 8.77
CA ARG A 55 -8.82 4.40 9.78
C ARG A 55 -9.87 5.50 9.88
N ALA A 56 -9.95 6.12 11.05
CA ALA A 56 -10.78 7.29 11.23
C ALA A 56 -10.32 8.40 10.26
N PRO A 57 -11.24 9.02 9.51
CA PRO A 57 -10.89 10.08 8.60
C PRO A 57 -10.41 11.32 9.38
N SER A 58 -9.52 12.09 8.76
CA SER A 58 -9.06 13.37 9.32
C SER A 58 -9.71 14.55 8.60
N ASN A 59 -10.13 15.58 9.35
CA ASN A 59 -10.60 16.83 8.76
C ASN A 59 -9.45 17.72 8.22
N GLY A 60 -8.19 17.32 8.43
CA GLY A 60 -6.99 17.99 7.93
C GLY A 60 -6.31 17.29 6.74
N SER A 61 -5.25 17.91 6.20
CA SER A 61 -4.38 17.33 5.16
C SER A 61 -3.82 15.97 5.58
N ALA A 62 -3.62 15.05 4.63
CA ALA A 62 -3.04 13.72 4.86
C ALA A 62 -1.68 13.77 5.61
N SER A 63 -0.91 14.85 5.45
CA SER A 63 0.36 15.08 6.15
C SER A 63 0.20 15.47 7.64
N ALA A 64 -0.90 16.12 8.02
CA ALA A 64 -1.17 16.51 9.41
C ALA A 64 -1.53 15.30 10.28
N SER A 65 -2.03 14.24 9.65
CA SER A 65 -2.55 13.05 10.33
C SER A 65 -1.47 12.07 10.80
N PHE A 66 -0.28 12.15 10.22
CA PHE A 66 0.89 11.44 10.74
C PHE A 66 1.19 11.76 12.21
N PHE A 67 0.95 13.02 12.62
CA PHE A 67 1.19 13.48 13.99
C PHE A 67 0.02 13.13 14.94
N ASN A 68 -1.15 12.80 14.39
CA ASN A 68 -2.37 12.43 15.14
C ASN A 68 -2.63 10.91 15.14
N ALA A 69 -1.64 10.09 14.77
CA ALA A 69 -1.70 8.64 14.80
C ALA A 69 -1.82 8.13 16.25
N GLY A 70 -3.02 8.19 16.82
CA GLY A 70 -3.29 7.79 18.20
C GLY A 70 -4.73 7.99 18.69
N TYR A 71 -5.57 8.77 18.00
CA TYR A 71 -6.97 8.96 18.43
C TYR A 71 -7.86 7.80 17.95
N ASN A 72 -8.03 6.81 18.81
CA ASN A 72 -9.01 5.72 18.67
C ASN A 72 -10.35 6.16 19.28
N ASP A 73 -11.39 6.36 18.47
CA ASP A 73 -12.76 6.22 18.96
C ASP A 73 -13.18 4.76 18.70
N GLY A 74 -12.98 3.93 19.72
CA GLY A 74 -12.86 2.47 19.58
C GLY A 74 -14.10 1.68 19.15
N ASN A 75 -15.20 2.26 18.65
CA ASN A 75 -16.48 1.52 18.71
C ASN A 75 -17.33 1.33 17.45
N ASN A 76 -16.98 1.77 16.23
CA ASN A 76 -17.64 1.22 15.04
C ASN A 76 -16.89 1.51 13.72
N VAL A 77 -16.34 0.50 13.06
CA VAL A 77 -15.73 0.69 11.72
C VAL A 77 -16.72 1.29 10.72
N GLY A 78 -18.01 0.95 10.88
CA GLY A 78 -19.10 1.43 10.05
C GLY A 78 -19.43 2.91 10.23
N SER A 79 -19.04 3.56 11.33
CA SER A 79 -19.35 4.98 11.53
C SER A 79 -18.54 5.90 10.62
N TYR A 80 -17.39 5.43 10.12
CA TYR A 80 -16.53 6.16 9.20
C TYR A 80 -16.86 5.91 7.73
N LEU A 81 -17.85 5.06 7.44
CA LEU A 81 -18.18 4.61 6.11
C LEU A 81 -19.53 5.18 5.65
N PRO A 82 -19.72 5.38 4.34
CA PRO A 82 -21.00 5.82 3.82
C PRO A 82 -22.15 4.91 4.25
N LYS A 83 -23.31 5.52 4.55
CA LYS A 83 -24.54 4.78 4.86
C LYS A 83 -24.86 3.77 3.75
N GLY A 84 -25.12 2.52 4.11
CA GLY A 84 -25.44 1.45 3.16
C GLY A 84 -24.22 0.71 2.60
N PHE A 85 -22.99 1.15 2.88
CA PHE A 85 -21.79 0.53 2.33
C PHE A 85 -21.56 -0.89 2.87
N VAL A 86 -21.68 -1.07 4.19
CA VAL A 86 -21.44 -2.37 4.85
C VAL A 86 -22.45 -3.41 4.36
N GLU A 87 -23.71 -3.03 4.21
CA GLU A 87 -24.79 -3.88 3.70
C GLU A 87 -24.54 -4.28 2.24
N LYS A 88 -24.14 -3.33 1.38
CA LYS A 88 -23.86 -3.58 -0.06
C LYS A 88 -22.60 -4.42 -0.32
N THR A 89 -21.70 -4.50 0.66
CA THR A 89 -20.44 -5.23 0.54
C THR A 89 -20.39 -6.49 1.40
N GLN A 90 -21.50 -6.82 2.05
CA GLN A 90 -21.64 -8.03 2.87
C GLN A 90 -21.28 -9.28 2.06
N GLY A 91 -20.50 -10.17 2.68
CA GLY A 91 -20.04 -11.43 2.08
C GLY A 91 -18.84 -11.30 1.14
N ARG A 92 -18.44 -10.09 0.73
CA ARG A 92 -17.26 -9.86 -0.13
C ARG A 92 -16.18 -8.98 0.49
N CYS A 93 -16.41 -8.39 1.66
CA CYS A 93 -15.40 -7.61 2.35
C CYS A 93 -15.09 -8.09 3.78
N LYS A 94 -13.85 -7.85 4.23
CA LYS A 94 -13.47 -7.82 5.65
C LYS A 94 -12.94 -6.42 5.97
N LEU A 95 -13.60 -5.75 6.91
CA LEU A 95 -13.19 -4.45 7.43
C LEU A 95 -12.46 -4.67 8.76
N VAL A 96 -11.33 -3.98 8.94
CA VAL A 96 -10.48 -4.11 10.11
C VAL A 96 -10.09 -2.70 10.56
N THR A 97 -10.12 -2.42 11.86
CA THR A 97 -9.68 -1.12 12.38
C THR A 97 -8.21 -1.14 12.80
N SER A 98 -7.54 -0.01 12.56
CA SER A 98 -6.24 0.37 13.10
C SER A 98 -5.03 -0.46 12.62
N TRP A 99 -5.08 -1.79 12.68
CA TRP A 99 -3.94 -2.65 12.39
C TRP A 99 -4.34 -4.02 11.85
N ALA A 100 -3.51 -4.55 10.94
CA ALA A 100 -3.60 -5.92 10.44
C ALA A 100 -2.18 -6.47 10.20
N PRO A 101 -1.97 -7.80 10.25
CA PRO A 101 -0.67 -8.42 10.04
C PRO A 101 -0.30 -8.41 8.55
N GLN A 102 0.13 -7.24 8.04
CA GLN A 102 0.35 -6.99 6.60
C GLN A 102 1.25 -8.05 5.94
N VAL A 103 2.36 -8.45 6.57
CA VAL A 103 3.27 -9.46 6.01
C VAL A 103 2.59 -10.81 5.84
N GLU A 104 1.78 -11.23 6.82
CA GLU A 104 1.03 -12.50 6.75
C GLU A 104 -0.08 -12.44 5.70
N ILE A 105 -0.77 -11.31 5.65
CA ILE A 105 -1.80 -11.05 4.63
C ILE A 105 -1.19 -11.12 3.23
N LEU A 106 -0.11 -10.39 2.96
CA LEU A 106 0.55 -10.36 1.64
C LEU A 106 1.13 -11.72 1.21
N ARG A 107 1.47 -12.60 2.17
CA ARG A 107 1.91 -13.99 1.91
C ARG A 107 0.75 -14.94 1.57
N HIS A 108 -0.48 -14.55 1.86
CA HIS A 108 -1.63 -15.45 1.77
C HIS A 108 -2.00 -15.77 0.31
N PRO A 109 -2.28 -17.04 -0.06
CA PRO A 109 -2.61 -17.42 -1.44
C PRO A 109 -3.83 -16.72 -2.05
N ALA A 110 -4.76 -16.26 -1.21
CA ALA A 110 -5.92 -15.48 -1.65
C ALA A 110 -5.57 -14.08 -2.20
N MET A 111 -4.37 -13.56 -1.94
CA MET A 111 -3.97 -12.24 -2.38
C MET A 111 -3.82 -12.16 -3.90
N ALA A 112 -4.51 -11.19 -4.47
CA ALA A 112 -4.44 -10.88 -5.89
C ALA A 112 -3.69 -9.59 -6.16
N ALA A 113 -3.90 -8.57 -5.31
CA ALA A 113 -3.29 -7.25 -5.44
C ALA A 113 -3.30 -6.50 -4.10
N PHE A 114 -2.53 -5.42 -4.03
CA PHE A 114 -2.33 -4.59 -2.86
C PHE A 114 -2.48 -3.09 -3.19
N LEU A 115 -3.51 -2.44 -2.66
CA LEU A 115 -3.64 -0.98 -2.67
C LEU A 115 -2.86 -0.40 -1.49
N THR A 116 -1.86 0.40 -1.81
CA THR A 116 -0.87 0.90 -0.85
C THR A 116 -0.59 2.38 -1.03
N HIS A 117 -0.19 3.01 0.07
CA HIS A 117 0.34 4.38 0.12
C HIS A 117 1.75 4.50 -0.47
N CYS A 118 2.36 3.42 -0.96
CA CYS A 118 3.71 3.39 -1.53
C CYS A 118 4.84 3.75 -0.55
N GLY A 119 4.65 3.48 0.75
CA GLY A 119 5.75 3.52 1.71
C GLY A 119 6.76 2.40 1.43
N TRP A 120 8.05 2.69 1.64
CA TRP A 120 9.16 1.82 1.20
C TRP A 120 9.04 0.37 1.69
N ASN A 121 8.79 0.18 2.98
CA ASN A 121 8.66 -1.14 3.58
C ASN A 121 7.49 -1.94 2.97
N SER A 122 6.36 -1.25 2.72
CA SER A 122 5.18 -1.89 2.13
C SER A 122 5.41 -2.30 0.68
N LEU A 123 6.18 -1.53 -0.09
CA LEU A 123 6.59 -1.91 -1.44
C LEU A 123 7.47 -3.17 -1.43
N LEU A 124 8.49 -3.19 -0.56
CA LEU A 124 9.41 -4.32 -0.45
C LEU A 124 8.67 -5.61 -0.06
N GLU A 125 7.75 -5.52 0.90
CA GLU A 125 6.89 -6.66 1.29
C GLU A 125 6.02 -7.13 0.12
N SER A 126 5.47 -6.23 -0.69
CA SER A 126 4.66 -6.61 -1.86
C SER A 126 5.51 -7.31 -2.92
N VAL A 127 6.68 -6.74 -3.26
CA VAL A 127 7.59 -7.27 -4.28
C VAL A 127 8.14 -8.64 -3.86
N THR A 128 8.58 -8.80 -2.62
CA THR A 128 9.10 -10.07 -2.09
C THR A 128 8.04 -11.17 -2.03
N ASN A 129 6.75 -10.81 -1.98
CA ASN A 129 5.65 -11.75 -2.07
C ASN A 129 5.09 -11.92 -3.49
N GLY A 130 5.54 -11.10 -4.46
CA GLY A 130 5.07 -11.08 -5.84
C GLY A 130 3.62 -10.65 -5.98
N VAL A 131 3.18 -9.72 -5.12
CA VAL A 131 1.82 -9.18 -5.13
C VAL A 131 1.79 -7.88 -5.95
N PRO A 132 0.98 -7.82 -7.03
CA PRO A 132 0.70 -6.60 -7.78
C PRO A 132 0.20 -5.43 -6.93
N MET A 133 0.44 -4.20 -7.35
CA MET A 133 0.08 -3.02 -6.57
C MET A 133 -0.88 -2.05 -7.29
N ILE A 134 -1.76 -1.43 -6.51
CA ILE A 134 -2.40 -0.16 -6.85
C ILE A 134 -1.68 0.91 -6.03
N ALA A 135 -0.90 1.73 -6.72
CA ALA A 135 -0.06 2.75 -6.11
C ALA A 135 -0.87 4.02 -5.87
N TRP A 136 -1.11 4.34 -4.59
CA TRP A 136 -1.87 5.51 -4.16
C TRP A 136 -1.09 6.35 -3.16
N PRO A 137 -0.12 7.16 -3.62
CA PRO A 137 0.73 7.94 -2.72
C PRO A 137 -0.07 9.06 -2.02
N LEU A 138 0.23 9.31 -0.75
CA LEU A 138 -0.38 10.38 0.04
C LEU A 138 0.53 11.62 0.12
N TYR A 139 1.82 11.46 0.40
CA TYR A 139 2.77 12.57 0.57
C TYR A 139 4.24 12.12 0.46
N ALA A 140 5.16 13.08 0.49
CA ALA A 140 6.62 12.86 0.56
C ALA A 140 7.15 11.97 -0.60
N GLU A 141 8.05 11.04 -0.29
CA GLU A 141 8.72 10.15 -1.23
C GLU A 141 7.79 9.15 -1.90
N GLN A 142 6.59 8.94 -1.36
CA GLN A 142 5.60 7.99 -1.87
C GLN A 142 5.23 8.26 -3.33
N ARG A 143 5.25 9.54 -3.76
CA ARG A 143 4.96 9.91 -5.15
C ARG A 143 6.00 9.35 -6.11
N MET A 144 7.28 9.41 -5.75
CA MET A 144 8.36 8.82 -6.56
C MET A 144 8.25 7.30 -6.57
N ASN A 145 7.99 6.71 -5.41
CA ASN A 145 7.74 5.27 -5.28
C ASN A 145 6.55 4.80 -6.16
N ALA A 146 5.49 5.60 -6.26
CA ALA A 146 4.34 5.30 -7.10
C ALA A 146 4.67 5.36 -8.60
N MET A 147 5.53 6.30 -9.04
CA MET A 147 6.05 6.34 -10.41
C MET A 147 6.84 5.08 -10.73
N MET A 148 7.77 4.71 -9.84
CA MET A 148 8.59 3.52 -10.01
C MET A 148 7.73 2.25 -10.18
N VAL A 149 6.72 2.07 -9.31
CA VAL A 149 5.80 0.91 -9.36
C VAL A 149 5.06 0.78 -10.69
N ASP A 150 4.61 1.89 -11.27
CA ASP A 150 3.79 1.91 -12.49
C ASP A 150 4.64 1.93 -13.77
N GLU A 151 5.70 2.73 -13.79
CA GLU A 151 6.43 3.09 -15.01
C GLU A 151 7.78 2.39 -15.15
N GLU A 152 8.53 2.20 -14.06
CA GLU A 152 9.90 1.65 -14.12
C GLU A 152 9.91 0.12 -13.97
N ILE A 153 9.37 -0.39 -12.86
CA ILE A 153 9.37 -1.82 -12.56
C ILE A 153 8.08 -2.51 -13.03
N GLY A 154 7.02 -1.73 -13.30
CA GLY A 154 5.78 -2.20 -13.95
C GLY A 154 5.00 -3.26 -13.16
N VAL A 155 5.12 -3.25 -11.82
CA VAL A 155 4.44 -4.21 -10.92
C VAL A 155 3.12 -3.68 -10.37
N GLY A 156 2.63 -2.55 -10.88
CA GLY A 156 1.36 -2.00 -10.47
C GLY A 156 0.79 -0.97 -11.43
N VAL A 157 -0.22 -0.26 -10.93
CA VAL A 157 -0.81 0.91 -11.60
C VAL A 157 -0.93 2.05 -10.61
N LYS A 158 -0.56 3.26 -11.03
CA LYS A 158 -0.73 4.47 -10.23
C LYS A 158 -2.15 5.01 -10.40
N VAL A 159 -2.77 5.40 -9.29
CA VAL A 159 -4.09 6.05 -9.34
C VAL A 159 -3.98 7.44 -9.98
N LYS A 160 -4.98 7.80 -10.77
CA LYS A 160 -5.11 9.16 -11.32
C LYS A 160 -5.85 10.06 -10.35
N VAL A 161 -5.24 11.19 -10.04
CA VAL A 161 -5.84 12.20 -9.17
C VAL A 161 -6.65 13.16 -10.05
N GLY A 162 -7.93 13.34 -9.72
CA GLY A 162 -8.82 14.29 -10.37
C GLY A 162 -8.73 15.69 -9.77
N GLU A 163 -9.75 16.50 -10.04
CA GLU A 163 -9.82 17.87 -9.55
C GLU A 163 -9.81 17.95 -8.01
N GLY A 164 -9.15 18.98 -7.47
CA GLY A 164 -9.08 19.21 -6.03
C GLY A 164 -8.30 18.15 -5.25
N ALA A 165 -7.35 17.46 -5.89
CA ALA A 165 -6.54 16.39 -5.32
C ALA A 165 -7.37 15.16 -4.85
N LEU A 166 -8.56 14.98 -5.41
CA LEU A 166 -9.46 13.86 -5.11
C LEU A 166 -9.29 12.75 -6.15
N VAL A 167 -9.17 11.51 -5.71
CA VAL A 167 -9.32 10.34 -6.58
C VAL A 167 -10.81 9.95 -6.61
N PRO A 168 -11.48 10.04 -7.77
CA PRO A 168 -12.90 9.73 -7.88
C PRO A 168 -13.15 8.22 -7.79
N ARG A 169 -14.34 7.81 -7.33
CA ARG A 169 -14.72 6.38 -7.21
C ARG A 169 -14.59 5.62 -8.53
N GLU A 170 -14.82 6.26 -9.67
CA GLU A 170 -14.70 5.66 -11.00
C GLU A 170 -13.24 5.28 -11.29
N GLU A 171 -12.28 6.09 -10.82
CA GLU A 171 -10.88 5.74 -10.92
C GLU A 171 -10.53 4.56 -10.03
N VAL A 172 -11.03 4.54 -8.79
CA VAL A 172 -10.84 3.42 -7.84
C VAL A 172 -11.40 2.12 -8.42
N GLU A 173 -12.62 2.16 -8.95
CA GLU A 173 -13.25 1.03 -9.64
C GLU A 173 -12.37 0.55 -10.82
N ARG A 174 -11.94 1.49 -11.66
CA ARG A 174 -11.13 1.21 -12.85
C ARG A 174 -9.82 0.53 -12.48
N VAL A 175 -9.05 1.05 -11.53
CA VAL A 175 -7.76 0.46 -11.13
C VAL A 175 -7.95 -0.87 -10.42
N ALA A 176 -8.98 -1.01 -9.59
CA ALA A 176 -9.30 -2.29 -8.94
C ALA A 176 -9.62 -3.36 -9.98
N LYS A 177 -10.51 -3.07 -10.95
CA LYS A 177 -10.82 -3.99 -12.04
C LYS A 177 -9.58 -4.29 -12.90
N MET A 178 -8.75 -3.29 -13.20
CA MET A 178 -7.55 -3.44 -14.03
C MET A 178 -6.52 -4.41 -13.46
N VAL A 179 -6.36 -4.50 -12.13
CA VAL A 179 -5.40 -5.42 -11.50
C VAL A 179 -6.04 -6.74 -11.05
N MET A 180 -7.36 -6.79 -10.87
CA MET A 180 -8.07 -7.96 -10.34
C MET A 180 -8.68 -8.85 -11.42
N VAL A 181 -9.25 -8.27 -12.49
CA VAL A 181 -9.98 -8.97 -13.55
C VAL A 181 -9.02 -9.43 -14.66
N GLU A 182 -9.25 -10.62 -15.19
CA GLU A 182 -8.46 -11.18 -16.30
C GLU A 182 -8.36 -10.20 -17.48
N GLY A 183 -7.14 -9.99 -17.96
CA GLY A 183 -6.86 -9.04 -19.02
C GLY A 183 -5.36 -8.84 -19.24
N GLN A 184 -5.00 -8.28 -20.40
CA GLN A 184 -3.60 -8.11 -20.80
C GLN A 184 -2.79 -7.30 -19.77
N LYS A 185 -3.33 -6.18 -19.27
CA LYS A 185 -2.64 -5.34 -18.29
C LYS A 185 -2.41 -6.07 -16.96
N ARG A 186 -3.41 -6.77 -16.42
CA ARG A 186 -3.26 -7.63 -15.23
C ARG A 186 -2.19 -8.68 -15.44
N ASN A 187 -2.21 -9.38 -16.57
CA ASN A 187 -1.27 -10.47 -16.84
C ASN A 187 0.17 -9.94 -16.94
N SER A 188 0.37 -8.81 -17.60
CA SER A 188 1.66 -8.12 -17.66
C SER A 188 2.18 -7.76 -16.26
N ILE A 189 1.33 -7.16 -15.42
CA ILE A 189 1.69 -6.75 -14.05
C ILE A 189 2.00 -7.98 -13.18
N LYS A 190 1.16 -9.01 -13.21
CA LYS A 190 1.36 -10.24 -12.43
C LYS A 190 2.63 -10.96 -12.85
N GLN A 191 2.93 -10.98 -14.14
CA GLN A 191 4.17 -11.57 -14.65
C GLN A 191 5.39 -10.80 -14.14
N LYS A 192 5.37 -9.46 -14.19
CA LYS A 192 6.45 -8.62 -13.64
C LYS A 192 6.64 -8.82 -12.14
N ALA A 193 5.55 -8.86 -11.36
CA ALA A 193 5.60 -9.11 -9.92
C ALA A 193 6.20 -10.50 -9.61
N LYS A 194 5.88 -11.52 -10.41
CA LYS A 194 6.45 -12.86 -10.29
C LYS A 194 7.94 -12.90 -10.66
N GLU A 195 8.34 -12.21 -11.72
CA GLU A 195 9.75 -12.06 -12.12
C GLU A 195 10.58 -11.45 -10.98
N LEU A 196 10.13 -10.32 -10.42
CA LEU A 196 10.85 -9.67 -9.33
C LEU A 196 10.88 -10.51 -8.05
N LYS A 197 9.82 -11.25 -7.73
CA LYS A 197 9.81 -12.21 -6.62
C LYS A 197 10.87 -13.30 -6.78
N GLN A 198 11.11 -13.74 -8.02
CA GLN A 198 12.03 -14.82 -8.35
C GLN A 198 13.49 -14.38 -8.43
N ILE A 199 13.78 -13.07 -8.43
CA ILE A 199 15.15 -12.57 -8.35
C ILE A 199 15.75 -13.13 -7.06
N LYS A 200 16.63 -14.13 -7.22
CA LYS A 200 17.22 -14.86 -6.10
C LYS A 200 17.94 -13.86 -5.20
N VAL A 201 17.44 -13.79 -3.98
CA VAL A 201 18.04 -13.30 -2.73
C VAL A 201 19.35 -14.08 -2.46
N GLN A 202 20.34 -13.99 -3.37
CA GLN A 202 21.66 -14.61 -3.23
C GLN A 202 22.78 -13.59 -2.96
N SER A 203 22.40 -12.32 -2.76
CA SER A 203 23.25 -11.26 -2.19
C SER A 203 22.32 -10.13 -1.71
N THR A 204 21.75 -10.32 -0.52
CA THR A 204 20.44 -9.75 -0.19
C THR A 204 20.40 -8.33 0.35
N HIS A 205 21.53 -7.65 0.49
CA HIS A 205 21.48 -6.27 0.97
C HIS A 205 21.79 -5.24 -0.13
N CYS A 206 22.42 -5.66 -1.22
CA CYS A 206 22.89 -4.75 -2.26
C CYS A 206 21.91 -4.76 -3.44
N ARG A 207 21.78 -5.77 -4.30
CA ARG A 207 21.12 -5.60 -5.61
C ARG A 207 19.67 -5.09 -5.69
N LEU A 208 18.75 -5.50 -4.81
CA LEU A 208 17.38 -4.96 -4.83
C LEU A 208 17.36 -3.55 -4.26
N MET A 209 18.11 -3.33 -3.16
CA MET A 209 18.39 -1.99 -2.67
C MET A 209 19.18 -1.18 -3.71
N ASP A 210 20.07 -1.73 -4.51
CA ASP A 210 20.90 -1.02 -5.49
C ASP A 210 20.06 -0.70 -6.72
N LEU A 211 19.22 -1.59 -7.26
CA LEU A 211 18.30 -1.22 -8.35
C LEU A 211 17.41 -0.04 -7.93
N LEU A 212 17.06 0.01 -6.65
CA LEU A 212 16.18 1.01 -6.08
C LEU A 212 16.91 2.28 -5.55
N ILE A 213 18.13 2.14 -5.04
CA ILE A 213 19.04 3.19 -4.55
C ILE A 213 19.80 3.81 -5.72
N THR A 214 20.14 3.06 -6.77
CA THR A 214 20.73 3.62 -8.00
C THR A 214 19.71 4.51 -8.69
N HIS A 215 18.41 4.23 -8.56
CA HIS A 215 17.37 5.16 -8.97
C HIS A 215 17.36 6.43 -8.10
N ASP A 216 17.42 6.32 -6.75
CA ASP A 216 17.60 7.47 -5.85
C ASP A 216 18.88 8.28 -6.17
N LEU A 217 20.01 7.63 -6.45
CA LEU A 217 21.29 8.26 -6.77
C LEU A 217 21.28 8.93 -8.15
N HIS A 218 20.60 8.35 -9.15
CA HIS A 218 20.46 8.95 -10.48
C HIS A 218 19.51 10.17 -10.44
N LEU A 219 18.49 10.16 -9.59
CA LEU A 219 17.60 11.31 -9.37
C LEU A 219 18.27 12.43 -8.54
N LEU A 220 19.10 12.07 -7.56
CA LEU A 220 19.88 13.03 -6.77
C LEU A 220 21.03 13.69 -7.55
N SER A 221 21.42 13.16 -8.71
CA SER A 221 22.38 13.84 -9.60
C SER A 221 21.75 14.95 -10.45
N TYR A 222 20.42 14.99 -10.59
CA TYR A 222 19.70 16.07 -11.26
C TYR A 222 19.46 17.29 -10.35
N GLY A 223 19.49 17.10 -9.02
CA GLY A 223 19.46 18.18 -8.05
C GLY A 223 20.87 18.47 -7.54
N ASN A 224 21.43 19.63 -7.87
CA ASN A 224 22.79 20.09 -7.54
C ASN A 224 23.10 20.13 -6.02
N ILE A 225 23.17 18.97 -5.35
CA ILE A 225 23.37 18.84 -3.90
C ILE A 225 24.74 18.21 -3.65
N ASN A 226 25.57 18.90 -2.86
CA ASN A 226 26.95 18.52 -2.59
C ASN A 226 27.02 17.31 -1.63
N PHE A 227 27.36 16.14 -2.17
CA PHE A 227 27.26 14.82 -1.53
C PHE A 227 28.17 14.58 -0.30
N LYS A 228 29.16 15.44 -0.02
CA LYS A 228 30.13 15.18 1.06
C LYS A 228 29.57 15.31 2.49
N LEU A 229 28.42 15.97 2.67
CA LEU A 229 27.82 16.20 4.00
C LEU A 229 26.74 15.19 4.39
N LEU A 230 25.98 14.63 3.44
CA LEU A 230 24.82 13.78 3.76
C LEU A 230 25.23 12.35 4.18
N ILE A 231 26.32 11.83 3.61
CA ILE A 231 26.84 10.50 3.95
C ILE A 231 27.52 10.50 5.33
N ARG A 232 28.14 11.62 5.73
CA ARG A 232 28.79 11.75 7.05
C ARG A 232 27.82 11.79 8.23
N GLY A 233 26.54 12.13 8.00
CA GLY A 233 25.53 12.21 9.05
C GLY A 233 24.73 10.93 9.32
N LYS A 234 24.64 10.00 8.37
CA LYS A 234 23.80 8.78 8.50
C LYS A 234 24.59 7.47 8.69
N TYR A 235 25.90 7.46 8.44
CA TYR A 235 26.73 6.25 8.55
C TYR A 235 28.10 6.54 9.21
N SER A 236 28.15 7.37 10.25
CA SER A 236 29.32 7.36 11.14
C SER A 236 29.27 6.07 11.97
N ARG A 237 30.27 5.22 11.76
CA ARG A 237 30.43 3.89 12.35
C ARG A 237 31.09 3.91 13.74
N ASP A 238 31.07 5.03 14.44
CA ASP A 238 31.72 5.16 15.74
C ASP A 238 30.72 5.62 16.80
N ASN A 239 30.08 4.65 17.46
CA ASN A 239 29.79 4.61 18.91
C ASN A 239 28.71 3.56 19.22
N ILE A 240 29.10 2.28 19.15
CA ILE A 240 28.59 1.26 20.07
C ILE A 240 29.80 0.85 20.91
N PHE A 241 29.94 1.46 22.09
CA PHE A 241 30.74 0.90 23.17
C PHE A 241 29.78 0.34 24.22
N ILE A 242 29.85 -0.98 24.39
CA ILE A 242 29.37 -1.74 25.54
C ILE A 242 30.35 -1.45 26.69
N GLY A 243 29.86 -1.14 27.88
CA GLY A 243 30.72 -0.94 29.05
C GLY A 243 30.00 -0.69 30.37
N ARG A 244 29.67 -1.81 31.04
CA ARG A 244 29.28 -2.01 32.46
C ARG A 244 27.88 -1.62 32.92
#